data_AF-A0A646KNZ2-F1
#
_entry.id   AF-A0A646KNZ2-F1
#
_cell.length_a   1.000
_cell.length_b   1.000
_cell.length_c   1.000
_cell.angle_alpha   90.00
_cell.angle_beta   90.00
_cell.angle_gamma   90.00
#
_symmetry.space_group_name_H-M   'P 1'
#
loop_
_entity.id
_entity.type
_entity.pdbx_description
1 polymer ?
#
loop_
_entity_poly.entity_id
_entity_poly.type
_entity_poly.pdbx_seq_one_letter_code
_entity_poly.pdbx_strand_id
1 'polypeptide(L)'
;MERTGTTRRRVLMVTGAAAAGTLPGCAGGAETAAASRAKAEAATRRRLAAASGALRDRYDATIARHPGLSERLGALRASVAEHVTALGGPSGGSPAPARPAAAAPVPVPADERAALAALAQAERGTADRHTAALETAEPELARLLASLAAAGAAHAYLLTHRDSG
;
A
#
# COMPACT_ATOMS: atom_id res chain seq x y z
N MET A 1 -11.08 25.54 54.21
CA MET A 1 -11.10 24.06 54.27
C MET A 1 -9.88 23.57 53.51
N GLU A 2 -8.89 23.15 54.27
CA GLU A 2 -7.66 22.50 53.80
C GLU A 2 -7.95 21.16 53.11
N ARG A 3 -7.12 20.81 52.11
CA ARG A 3 -6.40 19.53 52.09
C ARG A 3 -5.27 19.55 51.05
N THR A 4 -4.08 19.86 51.56
CA THR A 4 -2.86 19.02 51.58
C THR A 4 -2.49 18.20 50.33
N GLY A 5 -1.25 18.40 49.87
CA GLY A 5 -0.67 17.76 48.69
C GLY A 5 -0.16 16.33 48.88
N THR A 6 0.58 15.84 47.88
CA THR A 6 1.71 14.91 48.04
C THR A 6 2.44 14.75 46.70
N THR A 7 3.62 15.36 46.64
CA THR A 7 4.75 14.88 45.84
C THR A 7 5.00 13.41 46.17
N ARG A 8 4.97 12.52 45.17
CA ARG A 8 5.65 11.22 45.27
C ARG A 8 6.37 10.85 43.97
N ARG A 9 7.69 11.10 44.01
CA ARG A 9 8.74 10.26 43.42
C ARG A 9 8.40 8.78 43.53
N ARG A 10 8.47 8.05 42.43
CA ARG A 10 8.92 6.65 42.43
C ARG A 10 9.95 6.44 41.32
N VAL A 11 11.20 6.49 41.77
CA VAL A 11 12.37 5.93 41.12
C VAL A 11 12.17 4.41 41.05
N LEU A 12 12.32 3.82 39.87
CA LEU A 12 12.59 2.41 39.70
C LEU A 12 13.79 2.30 38.75
N MET A 13 14.97 2.47 39.36
CA MET A 13 16.21 1.93 38.85
C MET A 13 16.14 0.42 39.08
N VAL A 14 15.99 -0.36 38.02
CA VAL A 14 16.36 -1.78 38.03
C VAL A 14 17.70 -1.89 37.33
N THR A 15 18.74 -1.82 38.15
CA THR A 15 20.10 -2.25 37.87
C THR A 15 20.11 -3.77 37.75
N GLY A 16 20.14 -4.28 36.52
CA GLY A 16 20.46 -5.66 36.21
C GLY A 16 21.83 -5.72 35.53
N ALA A 17 22.90 -5.82 36.30
CA ALA A 17 24.24 -6.10 35.80
C ALA A 17 24.75 -7.42 36.41
N ALA A 18 24.95 -8.43 35.55
CA ALA A 18 26.19 -9.22 35.46
C ALA A 18 25.95 -10.58 34.76
N ALA A 19 26.42 -10.70 33.52
CA ALA A 19 27.22 -11.83 33.06
C ALA A 19 27.99 -11.40 31.81
N ALA A 20 29.29 -11.15 31.99
CA ALA A 20 30.22 -10.94 30.91
C ALA A 20 30.45 -12.27 30.17
N GLY A 21 29.89 -12.33 28.97
CA GLY A 21 30.28 -13.23 27.90
C GLY A 21 30.13 -12.44 26.61
N THR A 22 31.04 -11.51 26.33
CA THR A 22 30.98 -10.68 25.13
C THR A 22 31.38 -11.54 23.93
N LEU A 23 30.39 -12.22 23.34
CA LEU A 23 30.43 -12.54 21.92
C LEU A 23 30.07 -11.23 21.18
N PRO A 24 31.02 -10.53 20.53
CA PRO A 24 30.72 -9.33 19.75
C PRO A 24 29.87 -9.60 18.49
N GLY A 25 29.32 -10.82 18.33
CA GLY A 25 28.62 -11.28 17.13
C GLY A 25 27.08 -11.26 17.18
N CYS A 26 26.43 -11.14 18.34
CA CYS A 26 24.98 -11.35 18.43
C CYS A 26 24.13 -10.09 18.15
N ALA A 27 24.60 -8.90 18.50
CA ALA A 27 23.88 -7.65 18.27
C ALA A 27 23.99 -7.17 16.80
N GLY A 28 25.18 -7.29 16.20
CA GLY A 28 25.39 -6.92 14.79
C GLY A 28 24.63 -7.81 13.81
N GLY A 29 24.48 -9.11 14.13
CA GLY A 29 23.64 -10.03 13.34
C GLY A 29 22.15 -9.69 13.40
N ALA A 30 21.65 -9.30 14.58
CA ALA A 30 20.25 -8.90 14.73
C ALA A 30 19.93 -7.57 14.02
N GLU A 31 20.84 -6.59 14.09
CA GLU A 31 20.69 -5.29 13.42
C GLU A 31 20.73 -5.41 11.89
N THR A 32 21.66 -6.21 11.36
CA THR A 32 21.74 -6.49 9.91
C THR A 32 20.54 -7.29 9.39
N ALA A 33 20.01 -8.23 10.17
CA ALA A 33 18.78 -8.95 9.84
C ALA A 33 17.55 -8.03 9.86
N ALA A 34 17.46 -7.11 10.83
CA ALA A 34 16.39 -6.10 10.88
C ALA A 34 16.44 -5.13 9.69
N ALA A 35 17.62 -4.63 9.34
CA ALA A 35 17.82 -3.78 8.17
C ALA A 35 17.44 -4.52 6.86
N SER A 36 17.76 -5.80 6.76
CA SER A 36 17.40 -6.64 5.61
C SER A 36 15.88 -6.83 5.48
N ARG A 37 15.17 -7.08 6.58
CA ARG A 37 13.70 -7.15 6.61
C ARG A 37 13.05 -5.83 6.22
N ALA A 38 13.50 -4.72 6.79
CA ALA A 38 13.00 -3.39 6.42
C ALA A 38 13.21 -3.08 4.93
N LYS A 39 14.36 -3.46 4.37
CA LYS A 39 14.65 -3.30 2.93
C LYS A 39 13.72 -4.18 2.06
N ALA A 40 13.46 -5.42 2.48
CA ALA A 40 12.54 -6.32 1.79
C ALA A 40 11.10 -5.79 1.81
N GLU A 41 10.63 -5.32 2.96
CA GLU A 41 9.31 -4.72 3.13
C GLU A 41 9.16 -3.45 2.27
N ALA A 42 10.17 -2.58 2.26
CA ALA A 42 10.21 -1.40 1.40
C ALA A 42 10.20 -1.76 -0.10
N ALA A 43 10.87 -2.85 -0.50
CA ALA A 43 10.82 -3.34 -1.87
C ALA A 43 9.42 -3.88 -2.23
N THR A 44 8.76 -4.58 -1.31
CA THR A 44 7.36 -5.04 -1.49
C THR A 44 6.42 -3.85 -1.65
N ARG A 45 6.50 -2.84 -0.76
CA ARG A 45 5.74 -1.60 -0.87
C ARG A 45 5.91 -0.92 -2.23
N ARG A 46 7.16 -0.75 -2.69
CA ARG A 46 7.45 -0.14 -4.01
C ARG A 46 6.82 -0.91 -5.17
N ARG A 47 6.91 -2.25 -5.17
CA ARG A 47 6.32 -3.09 -6.22
C ARG A 47 4.79 -2.98 -6.24
N LEU A 48 4.16 -3.00 -5.07
CA LEU A 48 2.71 -2.89 -4.96
C LEU A 48 2.23 -1.48 -5.33
N ALA A 49 2.95 -0.42 -4.92
CA ALA A 49 2.66 0.95 -5.32
C ALA A 49 2.77 1.13 -6.85
N ALA A 50 3.77 0.52 -7.48
CA ALA A 50 3.90 0.53 -8.94
C ALA A 50 2.74 -0.20 -9.63
N ALA A 51 2.27 -1.33 -9.07
CA ALA A 51 1.11 -2.05 -9.61
C ALA A 51 -0.19 -1.22 -9.49
N SER A 52 -0.43 -0.58 -8.34
CA SER A 52 -1.56 0.34 -8.14
C SER A 52 -1.44 1.60 -9.02
N GLY A 53 -0.22 2.10 -9.25
CA GLY A 53 0.04 3.20 -10.19
C GLY A 53 -0.32 2.83 -11.62
N ALA A 54 0.11 1.65 -12.08
CA ALA A 54 -0.27 1.15 -13.40
C ALA A 54 -1.79 0.93 -13.53
N LEU A 55 -2.49 0.56 -12.45
CA LEU A 55 -3.95 0.50 -12.44
C LEU A 55 -4.58 1.88 -12.59
N ARG A 56 -4.09 2.89 -11.86
CA ARG A 56 -4.52 4.29 -12.01
C ARG A 56 -4.33 4.78 -13.45
N ASP A 57 -3.21 4.46 -14.08
CA ASP A 57 -2.95 4.87 -15.47
C ASP A 57 -3.94 4.19 -16.46
N ARG A 58 -4.43 2.97 -16.15
CA ARG A 58 -5.52 2.34 -16.92
C ARG A 58 -6.86 3.05 -16.74
N TYR A 59 -7.16 3.53 -15.54
CA TYR A 59 -8.34 4.38 -15.31
C TYR A 59 -8.25 5.64 -16.17
N ASP A 60 -7.08 6.30 -16.18
CA ASP A 60 -6.84 7.52 -16.95
C ASP A 60 -7.01 7.30 -18.45
N ALA A 61 -6.45 6.21 -18.97
CA ALA A 61 -6.61 5.82 -20.37
C ALA A 61 -8.09 5.50 -20.70
N THR A 62 -8.81 4.84 -19.79
CA THR A 62 -10.24 4.51 -19.98
C THR A 62 -11.08 5.77 -20.03
N ILE A 63 -10.85 6.72 -19.11
CA ILE A 63 -11.52 8.03 -19.07
C ILE A 63 -11.22 8.83 -20.35
N ALA A 64 -9.96 8.84 -20.80
CA ALA A 64 -9.57 9.54 -22.01
C ALA A 64 -10.24 8.95 -23.28
N ARG A 65 -10.40 7.62 -23.33
CA ARG A 65 -11.06 6.93 -24.44
C ARG A 65 -12.58 7.09 -24.41
N HIS A 66 -13.17 7.08 -23.22
CA HIS A 66 -14.61 7.10 -22.96
C HIS A 66 -14.99 8.25 -22.02
N PRO A 67 -15.03 9.52 -22.50
CA PRO A 67 -15.26 10.67 -21.63
C PRO A 67 -16.59 10.65 -20.87
N GLY A 68 -17.62 9.95 -21.40
CA GLY A 68 -18.91 9.77 -20.73
C GLY A 68 -18.81 8.99 -19.39
N LEU A 69 -17.74 8.21 -19.19
CA LEU A 69 -17.49 7.47 -17.96
C LEU A 69 -16.76 8.29 -16.88
N SER A 70 -16.34 9.53 -17.18
CA SER A 70 -15.45 10.31 -16.31
C SER A 70 -15.99 10.50 -14.90
N GLU A 71 -17.27 10.86 -14.76
CA GLU A 71 -17.91 11.07 -13.45
C GLU A 71 -17.95 9.76 -12.65
N ARG A 72 -18.39 8.66 -13.30
CA ARG A 72 -18.50 7.34 -12.69
C ARG A 72 -17.14 6.83 -12.22
N LEU A 73 -16.10 6.97 -13.04
CA LEU A 73 -14.77 6.43 -12.77
C LEU A 73 -13.90 7.34 -11.90
N GLY A 74 -14.23 8.62 -11.78
CA GLY A 74 -13.40 9.62 -11.09
C GLY A 74 -13.12 9.27 -9.63
N ALA A 75 -14.16 8.87 -8.88
CA ALA A 75 -14.01 8.49 -7.47
C ALA A 75 -13.14 7.23 -7.28
N LEU A 76 -13.33 6.22 -8.14
CA LEU A 76 -12.52 4.99 -8.11
C LEU A 76 -11.05 5.29 -8.44
N ARG A 77 -10.80 6.10 -9.47
CA ARG A 77 -9.45 6.54 -9.87
C ARG A 77 -8.75 7.32 -8.74
N ALA A 78 -9.48 8.18 -8.03
CA ALA A 78 -8.94 8.92 -6.89
C ALA A 78 -8.57 7.98 -5.74
N SER A 79 -9.43 7.03 -5.37
CA SER A 79 -9.13 6.01 -4.36
C SER A 79 -7.88 5.18 -4.71
N VAL A 80 -7.72 4.77 -5.97
CA VAL A 80 -6.49 4.06 -6.40
C VAL A 80 -5.24 4.94 -6.27
N ALA A 81 -5.35 6.25 -6.50
CA ALA A 81 -4.23 7.19 -6.28
C ALA A 81 -3.87 7.33 -4.78
N GLU A 82 -4.87 7.30 -3.89
CA GLU A 82 -4.66 7.26 -2.45
C GLU A 82 -3.99 5.94 -2.02
N HIS A 83 -4.35 4.81 -2.63
CA HIS A 83 -3.70 3.53 -2.38
C HIS A 83 -2.21 3.55 -2.73
N VAL A 84 -1.84 4.17 -3.87
CA VAL A 84 -0.43 4.39 -4.24
C VAL A 84 0.30 5.19 -3.17
N THR A 85 -0.35 6.21 -2.62
CA THR A 85 0.21 7.07 -1.58
C THR A 85 0.37 6.31 -0.25
N ALA A 86 -0.64 5.54 0.16
CA ALA A 86 -0.60 4.73 1.37
C ALA A 86 0.52 3.68 1.34
N LEU A 87 0.79 3.10 0.16
CA LEU A 87 1.89 2.16 -0.06
C LEU A 87 3.27 2.84 -0.01
N GLY A 88 3.36 4.17 -0.09
CA GLY A 88 4.61 4.92 0.06
C GLY A 88 5.19 4.88 1.47
N GLY A 89 4.36 4.67 2.50
CA GLY A 89 4.77 4.62 3.90
C GLY A 89 5.25 5.97 4.49
N PRO A 90 5.50 6.03 5.81
CA PRO A 90 5.86 7.27 6.52
C PRO A 90 7.29 7.77 6.21
N SER A 91 8.18 6.89 5.76
CA SER A 91 9.56 7.24 5.40
C SER A 91 9.69 7.68 3.94
N GLY A 92 8.66 8.36 3.41
CA GLY A 92 8.57 8.86 2.04
C GLY A 92 9.69 9.83 1.70
N GLY A 93 10.91 9.32 1.55
CA GLY A 93 11.94 9.96 0.77
C GLY A 93 11.33 10.19 -0.60
N SER A 94 11.29 11.45 -1.00
CA SER A 94 10.73 11.89 -2.27
C SER A 94 11.19 10.93 -3.36
N PRO A 95 10.28 10.26 -4.10
CA PRO A 95 10.71 9.40 -5.17
C PRO A 95 11.56 10.25 -6.11
N ALA A 96 12.83 9.89 -6.27
CA ALA A 96 13.68 10.51 -7.29
C ALA A 96 12.88 10.45 -8.60
N PRO A 97 12.77 11.55 -9.37
CA PRO A 97 11.92 11.60 -10.54
C PRO A 97 12.36 10.49 -11.48
N ALA A 98 11.58 9.42 -11.54
CA ALA A 98 11.77 8.37 -12.52
C ALA A 98 11.48 9.04 -13.86
N ARG A 99 12.53 9.16 -14.69
CA ARG A 99 12.41 9.67 -16.05
C ARG A 99 11.28 8.87 -16.72
N PRO A 100 10.24 9.51 -17.27
CA PRO A 100 9.14 8.78 -17.89
C PRO A 100 9.74 7.99 -19.07
N ALA A 101 9.95 6.70 -18.87
CA ALA A 101 10.07 5.79 -19.99
C ALA A 101 8.74 5.92 -20.74
N ALA A 102 8.79 6.08 -22.06
CA ALA A 102 7.59 6.14 -22.88
C ALA A 102 6.79 4.86 -22.60
N ALA A 103 5.78 4.97 -21.74
CA ALA A 103 4.94 3.85 -21.39
C ALA A 103 4.21 3.46 -22.68
N ALA A 104 4.29 2.17 -23.03
CA ALA A 104 3.48 1.67 -24.13
C ALA A 104 2.01 2.04 -23.87
N PRO A 105 1.27 2.49 -24.89
CA PRO A 105 -0.11 2.89 -24.71
C PRO A 105 -0.90 1.75 -24.07
N VAL A 106 -1.65 2.07 -23.02
CA VAL A 106 -2.55 1.10 -22.38
C VAL A 106 -3.65 0.77 -23.40
N PRO A 107 -3.79 -0.49 -23.86
CA PRO A 107 -4.86 -0.85 -24.77
C PRO A 107 -6.20 -0.76 -24.03
N VAL A 108 -7.10 0.10 -24.52
CA VAL A 108 -8.47 0.25 -24.00
C VAL A 108 -9.45 -0.22 -25.08
N PRO A 109 -10.34 -1.18 -24.78
CA PRO A 109 -11.39 -1.59 -25.71
C PRO A 109 -12.22 -0.41 -26.23
N ALA A 110 -12.60 -0.47 -27.51
CA ALA A 110 -13.43 0.55 -28.14
C ALA A 110 -14.90 0.51 -27.69
N ASP A 111 -15.37 -0.64 -27.22
CA ASP A 111 -16.67 -0.81 -26.59
C ASP A 111 -16.59 -0.43 -25.10
N GLU A 112 -17.55 0.36 -24.62
CA GLU A 112 -17.57 0.89 -23.26
C GLU A 112 -17.70 -0.24 -22.21
N ARG A 113 -18.60 -1.20 -22.46
CA ARG A 113 -18.83 -2.33 -21.55
C ARG A 113 -17.60 -3.24 -21.47
N ALA A 114 -16.95 -3.50 -22.61
CA ALA A 114 -15.69 -4.23 -22.66
C ALA A 114 -14.56 -3.48 -21.91
N ALA A 115 -14.52 -2.15 -21.99
CA ALA A 115 -13.56 -1.34 -21.24
C ALA A 115 -13.78 -1.43 -19.73
N LEU A 116 -15.04 -1.33 -19.27
CA LEU A 116 -15.40 -1.53 -17.86
C LEU A 116 -15.05 -2.95 -17.37
N ALA A 117 -15.31 -3.98 -18.18
CA ALA A 117 -14.94 -5.36 -17.84
C ALA A 117 -13.42 -5.56 -17.74
N ALA A 118 -12.65 -4.98 -18.66
CA ALA A 118 -11.20 -4.99 -18.60
C ALA A 118 -10.65 -4.28 -17.35
N LEU A 119 -11.26 -3.15 -16.98
CA LEU A 119 -10.91 -2.40 -15.77
C LEU A 119 -11.25 -3.18 -14.50
N ALA A 120 -12.41 -3.83 -14.45
CA ALA A 120 -12.81 -4.70 -13.35
C ALA A 120 -11.84 -5.87 -13.17
N GLN A 121 -11.32 -6.41 -14.29
CA GLN A 121 -10.27 -7.43 -14.20
C GLN A 121 -8.94 -6.85 -13.71
N ALA A 122 -8.55 -5.65 -14.15
CA ALA A 122 -7.35 -5.00 -13.65
C ALA A 122 -7.41 -4.74 -12.12
N GLU A 123 -8.58 -4.36 -11.62
CA GLU A 123 -8.87 -4.22 -10.17
C GLU A 123 -8.70 -5.55 -9.44
N ARG A 124 -9.38 -6.63 -9.88
CA ARG A 124 -9.22 -7.98 -9.30
C ARG A 124 -7.77 -8.43 -9.27
N GLY A 125 -7.07 -8.34 -10.41
CA GLY A 125 -5.67 -8.72 -10.47
C GLY A 125 -4.76 -7.88 -9.58
N THR A 126 -5.14 -6.65 -9.21
CA THR A 126 -4.39 -5.83 -8.25
C THR A 126 -4.71 -6.24 -6.82
N ALA A 127 -5.98 -6.48 -6.51
CA ALA A 127 -6.41 -7.04 -5.23
C ALA A 127 -5.75 -8.41 -4.95
N ASP A 128 -5.68 -9.29 -5.95
CA ASP A 128 -5.03 -10.60 -5.84
C ASP A 128 -3.53 -10.47 -5.51
N ARG A 129 -2.84 -9.48 -6.11
CA ARG A 129 -1.43 -9.20 -5.77
C ARG A 129 -1.27 -8.70 -4.35
N HIS A 130 -2.20 -7.88 -3.86
CA HIS A 130 -2.21 -7.45 -2.46
C HIS A 130 -2.44 -8.63 -1.52
N THR A 131 -3.40 -9.50 -1.82
CA THR A 131 -3.68 -10.73 -1.07
C THR A 131 -2.48 -11.68 -1.04
N ALA A 132 -1.84 -11.92 -2.19
CA ALA A 132 -0.66 -12.77 -2.26
C ALA A 132 0.52 -12.22 -1.44
N ALA A 133 0.64 -10.90 -1.34
CA ALA A 133 1.70 -10.28 -0.54
C ALA A 133 1.48 -10.42 0.98
N LEU A 134 0.28 -10.81 1.45
CA LEU A 134 -0.01 -11.01 2.88
C LEU A 134 0.86 -12.10 3.50
N GLU A 135 1.22 -13.14 2.75
CA GLU A 135 1.95 -14.31 3.23
C GLU A 135 3.34 -13.98 3.81
N THR A 136 3.93 -12.88 3.37
CA THR A 136 5.29 -12.47 3.72
C THR A 136 5.37 -11.08 4.35
N ALA A 137 4.22 -10.44 4.57
CA ALA A 137 4.15 -9.08 5.09
C ALA A 137 4.25 -9.04 6.62
N GLU A 138 4.96 -8.04 7.15
CA GLU A 138 4.90 -7.70 8.57
C GLU A 138 3.47 -7.27 8.98
N PRO A 139 3.06 -7.42 10.25
CA PRO A 139 1.65 -7.32 10.66
C PRO A 139 0.95 -6.01 10.30
N GLU A 140 1.65 -4.87 10.39
CA GLU A 140 1.08 -3.56 10.03
C GLU A 140 0.84 -3.45 8.52
N LEU A 141 1.82 -3.86 7.70
CA LEU A 141 1.68 -3.89 6.26
C LEU A 141 0.58 -4.87 5.84
N ALA A 142 0.49 -6.04 6.48
CA ALA A 142 -0.54 -7.03 6.18
C ALA A 142 -1.96 -6.45 6.37
N ARG A 143 -2.20 -5.68 7.44
CA ARG A 143 -3.50 -5.02 7.66
C ARG A 143 -3.82 -4.00 6.57
N LEU A 144 -2.83 -3.19 6.18
CA LEU A 144 -2.99 -2.26 5.06
C LEU A 144 -3.34 -3.01 3.78
N LEU A 145 -2.57 -4.04 3.42
CA LEU A 145 -2.78 -4.83 2.20
C LEU A 145 -4.13 -5.53 2.17
N ALA A 146 -4.62 -6.05 3.30
CA ALA A 146 -5.94 -6.64 3.40
C ALA A 146 -7.04 -5.60 3.13
N SER A 147 -6.91 -4.39 3.68
CA SER A 147 -7.83 -3.28 3.40
C SER A 147 -7.83 -2.89 1.92
N LEU A 148 -6.64 -2.76 1.31
CA LEU A 148 -6.49 -2.43 -0.10
C LEU A 148 -7.05 -3.53 -1.02
N ALA A 149 -6.83 -4.80 -0.69
CA ALA A 149 -7.39 -5.93 -1.42
C ALA A 149 -8.92 -5.93 -1.37
N ALA A 150 -9.50 -5.68 -0.19
CA ALA A 150 -10.95 -5.58 -0.01
C ALA A 150 -11.54 -4.39 -0.81
N ALA A 151 -10.89 -3.23 -0.79
CA ALA A 151 -11.30 -2.07 -1.58
C ALA A 151 -11.27 -2.37 -3.09
N GLY A 152 -10.19 -2.98 -3.60
CA GLY A 152 -10.08 -3.37 -5.01
C GLY A 152 -11.12 -4.41 -5.43
N ALA A 153 -11.45 -5.38 -4.56
CA ALA A 153 -12.54 -6.32 -4.81
C ALA A 153 -13.91 -5.62 -4.90
N ALA A 154 -14.17 -4.64 -4.02
CA ALA A 154 -15.38 -3.82 -4.06
C ALA A 154 -15.45 -2.96 -5.34
N HIS A 155 -14.33 -2.36 -5.76
CA HIS A 155 -14.25 -1.62 -7.02
C HIS A 155 -14.58 -2.50 -8.23
N ALA A 156 -13.98 -3.69 -8.30
CA ALA A 156 -14.26 -4.65 -9.36
C ALA A 156 -15.75 -5.02 -9.42
N TYR A 157 -16.40 -5.19 -8.26
CA TYR A 157 -17.83 -5.42 -8.16
C TYR A 157 -18.64 -4.23 -8.70
N LEU A 158 -18.33 -2.99 -8.28
CA LEU A 158 -19.05 -1.79 -8.72
C LEU A 158 -18.93 -1.53 -10.22
N LEU A 159 -17.80 -1.90 -10.81
CA LEU A 159 -17.58 -1.78 -12.26
C LEU A 159 -18.47 -2.74 -13.07
N THR A 160 -18.83 -3.91 -12.54
CA THR A 160 -19.65 -4.89 -13.28
C THR A 160 -21.14 -4.85 -12.95
N HIS A 161 -21.55 -4.26 -11.82
CA HIS A 161 -22.95 -4.32 -11.34
C HIS A 161 -23.80 -3.09 -11.70
N ARG A 162 -23.18 -1.94 -11.99
CA ARG A 162 -23.91 -0.70 -12.34
C ARG A 162 -24.38 -0.62 -13.80
N ASP A 163 -24.18 -1.67 -14.59
CA ASP A 163 -24.59 -1.76 -16.00
C ASP A 163 -25.96 -2.46 -16.18
N SER A 164 -26.68 -2.72 -15.08
CA SER A 164 -27.96 -3.44 -15.04
C SER A 164 -29.14 -2.56 -14.63
N GLY A 165 -29.01 -1.23 -14.74
CA GLY A 165 -30.05 -0.24 -14.37
C GLY A 165 -30.63 0.46 -15.58
#